data_AF-A0A1Q6EZH1-F1
#
_entry.id   AF-A0A1Q6EZH1-F1
#
_cell.length_a   1.000
_cell.length_b   1.000
_cell.length_c   1.000
_cell.angle_alpha   90.00
_cell.angle_beta   90.00
_cell.angle_gamma   90.00
#
_symmetry.space_group_name_H-M   'P 1'
#
loop_
_entity.id
_entity.type
_entity.pdbx_description
1 polymer ?
#
loop_
_entity_poly.entity_id
_entity_poly.type
_entity_poly.pdbx_seq_one_letter_code
_entity_poly.pdbx_strand_id
1 'polypeptide(L)'
;MQAAPKGMMRMIYAEYFYLYFSPVDLEVHLPVERGVTQYVSMLNFDADTISGYEAAKHQSQWFISFSAACEGDNYNFNFVISTVTGETILSVQGPSTAMRYIGTVGQRRQERSSPQRRRR
;
A
#
# COMPACT_ATOMS: atom_id res chain seq x y z
N MET A 1 -3.49 4.70 28.56
CA MET A 1 -2.31 4.89 27.69
C MET A 1 -2.43 3.90 26.54
N GLN A 2 -2.73 4.40 25.34
CA GLN A 2 -2.82 3.58 24.14
C GLN A 2 -1.38 3.16 23.77
N ALA A 3 -1.12 1.85 23.62
CA ALA A 3 0.20 1.35 23.30
C ALA A 3 0.62 1.88 21.92
N ALA A 4 1.65 2.74 21.88
CA ALA A 4 2.32 3.05 20.63
C ALA A 4 2.93 1.75 20.06
N PRO A 5 2.92 1.54 18.73
CA PRO A 5 3.55 0.37 18.15
C PRO A 5 5.02 0.33 18.59
N LYS A 6 5.45 -0.76 19.23
CA LYS A 6 6.84 -0.97 19.68
C LYS A 6 7.84 -1.20 18.51
N GLY A 7 7.50 -0.74 17.31
CA GLY A 7 8.28 -0.94 16.08
C GLY A 7 9.15 0.27 15.73
N MET A 8 10.20 0.04 14.96
CA MET A 8 11.02 1.13 14.41
C MET A 8 10.24 1.91 13.35
N MET A 9 10.43 3.22 13.31
CA MET A 9 9.89 4.09 12.27
C MET A 9 11.03 4.58 11.38
N ARG A 10 10.80 4.56 10.07
CA ARG A 10 11.77 5.00 9.06
C ARG A 10 11.05 5.79 7.97
N MET A 11 11.68 6.87 7.53
CA MET A 11 11.19 7.62 6.38
C MET A 11 11.59 6.90 5.10
N ILE A 12 10.69 6.85 4.13
CA ILE A 12 10.89 6.14 2.86
C ILE A 12 10.53 7.07 1.69
N TYR A 13 11.15 6.85 0.54
CA TYR A 13 10.89 7.64 -0.67
C TYR A 13 9.65 7.10 -1.39
N ALA A 14 8.57 7.88 -1.37
CA ALA A 14 7.27 7.47 -1.93
C ALA A 14 7.27 7.23 -3.45
N GLU A 15 8.26 7.75 -4.19
CA GLU A 15 8.41 7.46 -5.63
C GLU A 15 8.84 6.02 -5.92
N TYR A 16 9.59 5.41 -4.99
CA TYR A 16 10.05 4.01 -5.12
C TYR A 16 9.22 3.04 -4.29
N PHE A 17 8.53 3.54 -3.27
CA PHE A 17 7.81 2.72 -2.31
C PHE A 17 6.33 3.12 -2.24
N TYR A 18 5.49 2.36 -2.92
CA TYR A 18 4.08 2.66 -3.07
C TYR A 18 3.21 1.40 -3.11
N LEU A 19 1.91 1.61 -2.93
CA LEU A 19 0.89 0.65 -3.30
C LEU A 19 -0.05 1.36 -4.26
N TYR A 20 -0.30 0.74 -5.40
CA TYR A 20 -1.27 1.20 -6.38
C TYR A 20 -2.37 0.17 -6.52
N PHE A 21 -3.62 0.62 -6.51
CA PHE A 21 -4.77 -0.24 -6.67
C PHE A 21 -5.73 0.36 -7.69
N SER A 22 -6.23 -0.52 -8.56
CA SER A 22 -7.26 -0.24 -9.54
C SER A 22 -8.24 -1.42 -9.61
N PRO A 23 -9.38 -1.29 -10.31
CA PRO A 23 -10.32 -2.40 -10.47
C PRO A 23 -9.75 -3.65 -11.14
N VAL A 24 -8.58 -3.54 -11.79
CA VAL A 24 -7.95 -4.63 -12.56
C VAL A 24 -6.59 -5.06 -12.00
N ASP A 25 -5.84 -4.12 -11.43
CA ASP A 25 -4.45 -4.35 -11.01
C ASP A 25 -4.20 -3.86 -9.59
N LEU A 26 -3.47 -4.65 -8.82
CA LEU A 26 -2.79 -4.26 -7.58
C LEU A 26 -1.27 -4.32 -7.79
N GLU A 27 -0.57 -3.22 -7.56
CA GLU A 27 0.90 -3.17 -7.52
C GLU A 27 1.34 -2.89 -6.08
N VAL A 28 2.18 -3.74 -5.51
CA VAL A 28 2.70 -3.60 -4.14
C VAL A 28 4.21 -3.49 -4.20
N HIS A 29 4.73 -2.32 -3.81
CA HIS A 29 6.17 -2.03 -3.77
C HIS A 29 6.50 -1.41 -2.41
N LEU A 30 6.47 -2.21 -1.34
CA LEU A 30 6.58 -1.70 0.03
C LEU A 30 7.82 -2.24 0.76
N PRO A 31 8.57 -1.41 1.50
CA PRO A 31 9.71 -1.89 2.26
C PRO A 31 9.23 -2.59 3.53
N VAL A 32 9.65 -3.83 3.73
CA VAL A 32 9.27 -4.66 4.88
C VAL A 32 10.51 -5.12 5.65
N GLU A 33 10.43 -5.07 6.98
CA GLU A 33 11.47 -5.64 7.84
C GLU A 33 11.14 -7.11 8.11
N ARG A 34 12.11 -8.01 7.88
CA ARG A 34 11.98 -9.45 8.14
C ARG A 34 12.98 -9.88 9.23
N GLY A 35 12.48 -10.48 10.31
CA GLY A 35 13.30 -11.08 11.37
C GLY A 35 13.71 -10.14 12.51
N VAL A 36 14.71 -10.56 13.30
CA VAL A 36 15.25 -9.82 14.47
C VAL A 36 16.28 -8.76 14.06
N THR A 37 16.85 -8.91 12.86
CA THR A 37 17.84 -8.00 12.27
C THR A 37 17.13 -6.97 11.37
N GLN A 38 17.63 -5.73 11.36
CA GLN A 38 17.03 -4.59 10.65
C GLN A 38 17.18 -4.64 9.12
N TYR A 39 17.19 -5.84 8.51
CA TYR A 39 17.24 -5.96 7.05
C TYR A 39 15.91 -5.49 6.45
N VAL A 40 15.98 -4.37 5.74
CA VAL A 40 14.88 -3.89 4.91
C VAL A 40 14.88 -4.72 3.64
N SER A 41 13.86 -5.55 3.49
CA SER A 41 13.51 -6.23 2.25
C SER A 41 12.34 -5.51 1.57
N MET A 42 11.94 -5.95 0.39
CA MET A 42 10.82 -5.36 -0.33
C MET A 42 9.71 -6.40 -0.49
N LEU A 43 8.51 -6.07 -0.04
CA LEU A 43 7.29 -6.73 -0.47
C LEU A 43 6.96 -6.16 -1.85
N ASN A 44 7.32 -6.93 -2.86
CA ASN A 44 7.33 -6.52 -4.26
C ASN A 44 6.54 -7.53 -5.09
N PHE A 45 5.27 -7.26 -5.34
CA PHE A 45 4.44 -8.13 -6.17
C PHE A 45 3.28 -7.38 -6.80
N ASP A 46 2.85 -7.92 -7.94
CA ASP A 46 1.63 -7.51 -8.61
C ASP A 46 0.59 -8.62 -8.45
N ALA A 47 -0.68 -8.24 -8.32
CA ALA A 47 -1.79 -9.18 -8.25
C ALA A 47 -2.94 -8.73 -9.16
N ASP A 48 -3.40 -9.64 -10.00
CA ASP A 48 -4.52 -9.44 -10.92
C ASP A 48 -5.88 -9.52 -10.21
N THR A 49 -5.90 -10.06 -8.98
CA THR A 49 -7.13 -10.23 -8.20
C THR A 49 -6.92 -9.90 -6.74
N ILE A 50 -7.94 -9.24 -6.17
CA ILE A 50 -8.10 -9.06 -4.73
C ILE A 50 -9.35 -9.79 -4.25
N SER A 51 -9.42 -10.06 -2.96
CA SER A 51 -10.56 -10.71 -2.31
C SER A 51 -10.98 -9.92 -1.06
N GLY A 52 -12.23 -10.09 -0.64
CA GLY A 52 -12.74 -9.48 0.59
C GLY A 52 -12.69 -7.95 0.60
N TYR A 53 -12.88 -7.31 -0.56
CA TYR A 53 -12.90 -5.86 -0.63
C TYR A 53 -14.09 -5.29 0.15
N GLU A 54 -13.79 -4.44 1.13
CA GLU A 54 -14.77 -3.67 1.88
C GLU A 54 -14.34 -2.21 1.93
N ALA A 55 -15.31 -1.31 1.81
CA ALA A 55 -15.08 0.12 1.95
C ALA A 55 -16.24 0.74 2.72
N ALA A 56 -15.91 1.43 3.81
CA ALA A 56 -16.87 2.13 4.65
C ALA A 56 -16.40 3.57 4.90
N LYS A 57 -17.33 4.52 4.83
CA LYS A 57 -17.08 5.90 5.25
C LYS A 57 -17.73 6.14 6.60
N HIS A 58 -16.95 6.58 7.57
CA HIS A 58 -17.47 7.07 8.84
C HIS A 58 -16.93 8.47 9.10
N GLN A 59 -17.84 9.45 9.24
CA GLN A 59 -17.50 10.87 9.38
C GLN A 59 -16.54 11.32 8.25
N SER A 60 -15.36 11.80 8.64
CA SER A 60 -14.30 12.29 7.75
C SER A 60 -13.22 11.25 7.46
N GLN A 61 -13.53 9.96 7.62
CA GLN A 61 -12.58 8.88 7.37
C GLN A 61 -13.17 7.81 6.45
N TRP A 62 -12.35 7.35 5.52
CA TRP A 62 -12.58 6.10 4.80
C TRP A 62 -11.80 4.97 5.46
N PHE A 63 -12.46 3.83 5.57
CA PHE A 63 -11.90 2.56 5.99
C PHE A 63 -12.01 1.64 4.79
N ILE A 64 -10.89 1.14 4.28
CA ILE A 64 -10.87 0.24 3.12
C ILE A 64 -10.03 -0.98 3.48
N SER A 65 -10.54 -2.18 3.23
CA SER A 65 -9.81 -3.42 3.44
C SER A 65 -9.94 -4.36 2.26
N PHE A 66 -8.89 -5.13 2.01
CA PHE A 66 -8.90 -6.24 1.04
C PHE A 66 -7.71 -7.16 1.30
N SER A 67 -7.71 -8.30 0.62
CA SER A 67 -6.63 -9.28 0.66
C SER A 67 -6.12 -9.62 -0.73
N ALA A 68 -4.83 -9.88 -0.86
CA ALA A 68 -4.20 -10.39 -2.09
C ALA A 68 -3.22 -11.52 -1.77
N ALA A 69 -3.09 -12.46 -2.69
CA ALA A 69 -2.16 -13.58 -2.56
C ALA A 69 -0.88 -13.31 -3.36
N CYS A 70 0.28 -13.65 -2.78
CA CYS A 70 1.58 -13.60 -3.44
C CYS A 70 2.35 -14.87 -3.10
N GLU A 71 2.71 -15.66 -4.11
CA GLU A 71 3.49 -16.91 -3.96
C GLU A 71 2.92 -17.91 -2.93
N GLY A 72 1.59 -17.92 -2.75
CA GLY A 72 0.88 -18.78 -1.80
C GLY A 72 0.64 -18.16 -0.41
N ASP A 73 1.25 -17.00 -0.12
CA ASP A 73 1.00 -16.24 1.10
C ASP A 73 -0.11 -15.20 0.89
N ASN A 74 -1.03 -15.10 1.86
CA ASN A 74 -2.08 -14.08 1.84
C ASN A 74 -1.68 -12.84 2.65
N TYR A 75 -1.87 -11.68 2.05
CA TYR A 75 -1.62 -10.37 2.64
C TYR A 75 -2.93 -9.61 2.78
N ASN A 76 -3.18 -9.07 3.97
CA ASN A 76 -4.33 -8.22 4.27
C ASN A 76 -3.89 -6.75 4.31
N PHE A 77 -4.58 -5.92 3.56
CA PHE A 77 -4.35 -4.48 3.46
C PHE A 77 -5.51 -3.74 4.11
N ASN A 78 -5.20 -2.82 5.01
CA ASN A 78 -6.20 -2.02 5.71
C ASN A 78 -5.80 -0.54 5.66
N PHE A 79 -6.65 0.27 5.05
CA PHE A 79 -6.49 1.72 4.93
C PHE A 79 -7.40 2.44 5.90
N VAL A 80 -6.85 3.49 6.51
CA VAL A 80 -7.61 4.57 7.14
C VAL A 80 -7.19 5.87 6.45
N ILE A 81 -8.13 6.52 5.76
CA ILE A 81 -7.87 7.72 4.96
C ILE A 81 -8.67 8.88 5.52
N SER A 82 -8.00 9.93 5.96
CA SER A 82 -8.61 11.19 6.38
C SER A 82 -9.06 11.99 5.16
N THR A 83 -10.35 12.31 5.06
CA THR A 83 -10.87 13.18 4.00
C THR A 83 -10.63 14.66 4.27
N VAL A 84 -10.12 15.01 5.45
CA VAL A 84 -9.79 16.41 5.82
C VAL A 84 -8.35 16.74 5.43
N THR A 85 -7.42 15.82 5.69
CA THR A 85 -5.98 16.06 5.50
C THR A 85 -5.39 15.29 4.32
N GLY A 86 -6.07 14.26 3.82
CA GLY A 86 -5.50 13.32 2.86
C GLY A 86 -4.48 12.35 3.47
N GLU A 87 -4.25 12.41 4.79
CA GLU A 87 -3.39 11.47 5.49
C GLU A 87 -3.99 10.07 5.41
N THR A 88 -3.16 9.12 5.03
CA THR A 88 -3.49 7.72 4.87
C THR A 88 -2.58 6.88 5.74
N ILE A 89 -3.18 6.04 6.57
CA ILE A 89 -2.50 4.96 7.27
C ILE A 89 -2.82 3.66 6.53
N LEU A 90 -1.79 2.96 6.06
CA LEU A 90 -1.90 1.61 5.52
C LEU A 90 -1.30 0.63 6.53
N SER A 91 -2.06 -0.38 6.93
CA SER A 91 -1.56 -1.53 7.70
C SER A 91 -1.55 -2.76 6.79
N VAL A 92 -0.40 -3.42 6.72
CA VAL A 92 -0.19 -4.65 5.93
C VAL A 92 0.13 -5.79 6.88
N GLN A 93 -0.65 -6.87 6.80
CA GLN A 93 -0.46 -8.07 7.61
C GLN A 93 -0.34 -9.30 6.70
N GLY A 94 0.76 -10.02 6.82
CA GLY A 94 1.01 -11.31 6.17
C GLY A 94 1.56 -12.33 7.17
N PRO A 95 1.94 -13.54 6.72
CA PRO A 95 2.31 -14.64 7.60
C PRO A 95 3.46 -14.36 8.55
N SER A 96 4.46 -13.57 8.11
CA SER A 96 5.64 -13.20 8.88
C SER A 96 5.90 -11.68 8.90
N THR A 97 4.92 -10.89 8.46
CA THR A 97 5.09 -9.44 8.24
C THR A 97 3.90 -8.69 8.84
N ALA A 98 4.19 -7.69 9.67
CA ALA A 98 3.21 -6.73 10.16
C ALA A 98 3.82 -5.33 10.07
N MET A 99 3.41 -4.57 9.06
CA MET A 99 3.97 -3.25 8.75
C MET A 99 2.88 -2.19 8.74
N ARG A 100 3.26 -0.96 9.11
CA ARG A 100 2.40 0.22 9.03
C ARG A 100 3.11 1.32 8.27
N TYR A 101 2.43 1.86 7.28
CA TYR A 101 2.87 2.97 6.45
C TYR A 101 1.97 4.18 6.66
N ILE A 102 2.56 5.37 6.64
CA ILE A 102 1.85 6.65 6.76
C ILE A 102 2.25 7.49 5.56
N GLY A 103 1.26 8.02 4.84
CA GLY A 103 1.48 8.81 3.63
C GLY A 103 0.20 9.48 3.16
N THR A 104 0.08 9.66 1.85
CA THR A 104 -1.10 10.26 1.21
C THR A 104 -1.57 9.39 0.07
N VAL A 105 -2.89 9.36 -0.17
CA VAL A 105 -3.46 8.76 -1.38
C VAL A 105 -3.71 9.83 -2.43
N GLY A 106 -3.32 9.55 -3.66
CA GLY A 106 -3.55 10.42 -4.82
C GLY A 106 -3.85 9.61 -6.06
N GLN A 107 -4.37 10.27 -7.08
CA GLN A 107 -4.60 9.63 -8.37
C GLN A 107 -3.26 9.45 -9.09
N ARG A 108 -2.98 8.23 -9.57
CA ARG A 108 -1.82 7.99 -10.44
C ARG A 108 -1.98 8.86 -11.68
N ARG A 109 -1.00 9.72 -11.94
CA ARG A 109 -0.96 10.47 -13.20
C ARG A 109 -0.64 9.47 -14.29
N GLN A 110 -1.57 9.24 -15.22
CA GLN A 110 -1.23 8.59 -16.48
C GLN A 110 -0.15 9.42 -17.15
N GLU A 111 1.04 8.85 -17.34
CA GLU A 111 1.96 9.39 -18.32
C GLU A 111 1.23 9.34 -19.66
N ARG A 112 0.88 10.51 -20.19
CA ARG A 112 0.45 10.60 -21.58
C ARG A 112 1.63 10.07 -22.39
N SER A 113 1.52 8.86 -22.93
CA SER A 113 2.39 8.43 -24.00
C SER A 113 2.31 9.51 -25.06
N SER A 114 3.42 10.23 -25.24
CA SER A 114 3.52 11.21 -26.31
C SER A 114 3.29 10.42 -27.59
N PRO A 115 2.34 10.78 -28.48
CA PRO A 115 2.25 10.11 -29.76
C PRO A 115 3.59 10.34 -30.45
N GLN A 116 4.37 9.27 -30.56
CA GLN A 116 5.62 9.25 -31.26
C GLN A 116 5.27 9.71 -32.68
N ARG A 117 5.58 10.98 -33.00
CA ARG A 117 5.44 11.53 -34.35
C ARG A 117 6.19 10.58 -35.26
N ARG A 118 5.47 9.72 -35.97
CA ARG A 118 5.99 8.94 -37.09
C ARG A 118 6.56 9.98 -38.06
N ARG A 119 7.87 10.17 -37.98
CA ARG A 119 8.61 10.89 -39.00
C ARG A 119 8.76 9.92 -40.17
N ARG A 120 8.09 10.29 -41.25
CA ARG A 120 8.20 9.81 -42.63
C ARG A 120 7.43 8.54 -42.97
#